data_AF-U6DM09-F1
#
_entry.id   AF-U6DM09-F1
#
_cell.length_a   1.000
_cell.length_b   1.000
_cell.length_c   1.000
_cell.angle_alpha   90.00
_cell.angle_beta   90.00
_cell.angle_gamma   90.00
#
_symmetry.space_group_name_H-M   'P 1'
#
loop_
_entity.id
_entity.type
_entity.pdbx_description
1 polymer ?
#
loop_
_entity_poly.entity_id
_entity_poly.type
_entity_poly.pdbx_seq_one_letter_code
_entity_poly.pdbx_strand_id
1 'polypeptide(L)'
;KQAEGCVREITKKLGNPKQPTNPFLEMIKFLLERIAPVHIDTESISALIKQVNKSIDGTADDEDEGVPTDQAIRAGLELLKVLSFTHPISFHSAETFESLLACLKMDDEKVAEAALQIFKNTGSKIEEDFPHIRSALLPVLHHKSKKGPPRQAKYAIHCIHAIFSSKETQFAQIFEPLHKSLDPSNLEHLITPLVTIGHIALLAPDQFAAPLKSLVATFIVKDLLMNDRLPGKKTTKLWVPDEEVSPETMVKIQAIKMMVRWLLGMKNNHSKSGTSTLRLLTTILHSDGDLTEQGKISKPDMSRLRLAAGSAIVKLAQEPCYHEIITLEQYQLCALAINDECYQVRQVFAQKLHKGLSRLRLPLEYMAICALCAKDPVKERRAHARQCLVKNINVRREYLKQHAAVSEKLLSLLPEYVVPYTIHLLAHDPDYVKVQDIEQLKDVKECLWFVLEILMAKNENNSHAFIRKMVENIKQTKDAQGPDDAKMNEKLYTVCDVAMNIIMSKSTTYSLESPKDPVLPARFFTQPDKNFSNTKNYLPPEMKSFFTPGKPKTTNVLGAVNKPLSSAGKQSQTKSSRMETVSNASSSSNPSSPGRIKGRLDSSEMDHSENEDYTMSSPLPGKKSDKRDDSDL
;
A
#
# COMPACT_ATOMS: atom_id res chain seq x y z
N LYS A 1 -29.60 4.36 24.81
CA LYS A 1 -30.57 5.13 25.66
C LYS A 1 -30.16 6.59 25.95
N GLN A 2 -28.92 6.87 26.40
CA GLN A 2 -28.52 8.27 26.70
C GLN A 2 -28.53 9.18 25.46
N ALA A 3 -27.99 8.70 24.32
CA ALA A 3 -27.99 9.44 23.06
C ALA A 3 -29.40 9.84 22.60
N GLU A 4 -30.38 8.92 22.67
CA GLU A 4 -31.79 9.20 22.37
C GLU A 4 -32.37 10.29 23.28
N GLY A 5 -32.01 10.26 24.58
CA GLY A 5 -32.37 11.31 25.53
C GLY A 5 -31.80 12.67 25.14
N CYS A 6 -30.52 12.72 24.78
CA CYS A 6 -29.86 13.96 24.33
C CYS A 6 -30.51 14.52 23.05
N VAL A 7 -30.75 13.69 22.04
CA VAL A 7 -31.39 14.12 20.79
C VAL A 7 -32.80 14.67 21.06
N ARG A 8 -33.56 14.00 21.93
CA ARG A 8 -34.91 14.43 22.34
C ARG A 8 -34.88 15.81 23.02
N GLU A 9 -33.99 15.99 23.99
CA GLU A 9 -33.86 17.25 24.73
C GLU A 9 -33.38 18.40 23.83
N ILE A 10 -32.38 18.16 22.97
CA ILE A 10 -31.90 19.16 22.01
C ILE A 10 -33.02 19.55 21.04
N THR A 11 -33.71 18.57 20.45
CA THR A 11 -34.82 18.81 19.51
C THR A 11 -35.96 19.57 20.18
N LYS A 12 -36.28 19.24 21.44
CA LYS A 12 -37.31 19.93 22.23
C LYS A 12 -36.95 21.38 22.49
N LYS A 13 -35.70 21.66 22.88
CA LYS A 13 -35.22 23.03 23.19
C LYS A 13 -35.08 23.91 21.95
N LEU A 14 -34.78 23.32 20.80
CA LEU A 14 -34.68 24.03 19.52
C LEU A 14 -36.02 24.12 18.76
N GLY A 15 -37.05 23.41 19.24
CA GLY A 15 -38.40 23.48 18.69
C GLY A 15 -39.12 24.75 19.13
N ASN A 16 -39.62 25.54 18.15
CA ASN A 16 -40.51 26.66 18.43
C ASN A 16 -41.97 26.22 18.20
N PRO A 17 -42.82 26.18 19.23
CA PRO A 17 -44.22 25.75 19.08
C PRO A 17 -45.05 26.65 18.14
N LYS A 18 -44.56 27.84 17.78
CA LYS A 18 -45.23 28.77 16.86
C LYS A 18 -44.86 28.59 15.38
N GLN A 19 -43.89 27.73 15.05
CA GLN A 19 -43.47 27.48 13.66
C GLN A 19 -43.40 25.96 13.38
N PRO A 20 -44.45 25.37 12.78
CA PRO A 20 -44.52 23.93 12.54
C PRO A 20 -43.52 23.43 11.49
N THR A 21 -43.08 24.28 10.55
CA THR A 21 -42.05 23.96 9.55
C THR A 21 -40.82 24.84 9.78
N ASN A 22 -39.85 24.34 10.54
CA ASN A 22 -38.58 25.02 10.80
C ASN A 22 -37.42 24.29 10.10
N PRO A 23 -36.98 24.75 8.91
CA PRO A 23 -35.88 24.14 8.16
C PRO A 23 -34.56 24.03 8.94
N PHE A 24 -34.35 24.93 9.91
CA PHE A 24 -33.18 24.87 10.79
C PHE A 24 -33.24 23.66 11.74
N LEU A 25 -34.42 23.37 12.31
CA LEU A 25 -34.61 22.21 13.18
C LEU A 25 -34.44 20.90 12.38
N GLU A 26 -34.91 20.88 11.14
CA GLU A 26 -34.75 19.75 10.23
C GLU A 26 -33.26 19.47 9.93
N MET A 27 -32.50 20.51 9.58
CA MET A 27 -31.05 20.41 9.38
C MET A 27 -30.32 19.88 10.62
N ILE A 28 -30.73 20.33 11.81
CA ILE A 28 -30.14 19.84 13.07
C ILE A 28 -30.50 18.38 13.32
N LYS A 29 -31.73 17.95 13.04
CA LYS A 29 -32.10 16.53 13.14
C LYS A 29 -31.22 15.65 12.25
N PHE A 30 -31.00 16.05 10.99
CA PHE A 30 -30.07 15.38 10.08
C PHE A 30 -28.64 15.29 10.62
N LEU A 31 -28.17 16.33 11.31
CA LEU A 31 -26.85 16.28 11.96
C LEU A 31 -26.85 15.32 13.15
N LEU A 32 -27.86 15.41 14.03
CA LEU A 32 -27.96 14.64 15.26
C LEU A 32 -28.10 13.14 15.00
N GLU A 33 -28.92 12.73 14.04
CA GLU A 33 -29.07 11.31 13.67
C GLU A 33 -27.77 10.70 13.09
N ARG A 34 -26.91 11.53 12.51
CA ARG A 34 -25.61 11.09 11.95
C ARG A 34 -24.50 10.97 12.98
N ILE A 35 -24.61 11.67 14.12
CA ILE A 35 -23.57 11.65 15.17
C ILE A 35 -23.99 10.89 16.42
N ALA A 36 -25.29 10.71 16.63
CA ALA A 36 -25.79 9.92 17.75
C ALA A 36 -25.41 8.45 17.54
N PRO A 37 -24.74 7.79 18.51
CA PRO A 37 -24.52 6.36 18.44
C PRO A 37 -25.87 5.64 18.56
N VAL A 38 -26.23 4.90 17.50
CA VAL A 38 -27.47 4.11 17.45
C VAL A 38 -27.19 2.63 17.73
N HIS A 39 -26.18 2.07 17.07
CA HIS A 39 -25.89 0.63 17.12
C HIS A 39 -24.69 0.28 18.02
N ILE A 40 -23.73 1.20 18.14
CA ILE A 40 -22.44 0.90 18.77
C ILE A 40 -22.31 1.72 20.05
N ASP A 41 -22.39 1.01 21.17
CA ASP A 41 -22.03 1.47 22.51
C ASP A 41 -21.36 0.31 23.29
N THR A 42 -21.00 0.56 24.54
CA THR A 42 -20.23 -0.41 25.35
C THR A 42 -20.99 -1.72 25.59
N GLU A 43 -22.30 -1.63 25.84
CA GLU A 43 -23.16 -2.80 26.05
C GLU A 43 -23.31 -3.60 24.75
N SER A 44 -23.44 -2.90 23.61
CA SER A 44 -23.55 -3.51 22.28
C SER A 44 -22.29 -4.27 21.88
N ILE A 45 -21.10 -3.72 22.17
CA ILE A 45 -19.84 -4.43 21.93
C ILE A 45 -19.73 -5.68 22.82
N SER A 46 -20.13 -5.57 24.08
CA SER A 46 -20.16 -6.71 25.01
C SER A 46 -21.12 -7.81 24.55
N ALA A 47 -22.29 -7.43 24.02
CA ALA A 47 -23.24 -8.38 23.44
C ALA A 47 -22.69 -9.03 22.16
N LEU A 48 -22.05 -8.24 21.29
CA LEU A 48 -21.47 -8.73 20.04
C LEU A 48 -20.35 -9.75 20.29
N ILE A 49 -19.38 -9.47 21.18
CA ILE A 49 -18.32 -10.43 21.48
C ILE A 49 -18.86 -11.70 22.15
N LYS A 50 -19.88 -11.58 23.02
CA LYS A 50 -20.55 -12.73 23.60
C LYS A 50 -21.25 -13.58 22.54
N GLN A 51 -21.89 -12.96 21.56
CA GLN A 51 -22.50 -13.70 20.45
C GLN A 51 -21.45 -14.42 19.60
N VAL A 52 -20.32 -13.77 19.32
CA VAL A 52 -19.20 -14.43 18.62
C VAL A 52 -18.67 -15.62 19.43
N ASN A 53 -18.53 -15.47 20.76
CA ASN A 53 -18.13 -16.59 21.63
C ASN A 53 -19.13 -17.76 21.58
N LYS A 54 -20.44 -17.50 21.52
CA LYS A 54 -21.46 -18.55 21.33
C LYS A 54 -21.34 -19.28 20.00
N SER A 55 -21.02 -18.56 18.92
CA SER A 55 -20.76 -19.22 17.64
C SER A 55 -19.51 -20.08 17.72
N ILE A 56 -18.48 -19.62 18.44
CA ILE A 56 -17.23 -20.36 18.60
C ILE A 56 -17.38 -21.62 19.47
N ASP A 57 -18.16 -21.57 20.56
CA ASP A 57 -18.40 -22.71 21.45
C ASP A 57 -19.48 -23.67 20.93
N GLY A 58 -20.12 -23.34 19.79
CA GLY A 58 -21.17 -24.14 19.16
C GLY A 58 -22.53 -24.03 19.85
N THR A 59 -22.74 -23.02 20.70
CA THR A 59 -24.01 -22.77 21.41
C THR A 59 -24.88 -21.68 20.76
N ALA A 60 -24.45 -21.14 19.62
CA ALA A 60 -25.25 -20.23 18.82
C ALA A 60 -26.19 -20.96 17.86
N ASP A 61 -27.30 -20.30 17.52
CA ASP A 61 -28.30 -20.77 16.56
C ASP A 61 -27.90 -20.48 15.10
N ASP A 62 -26.60 -20.61 14.76
CA ASP A 62 -26.06 -20.22 13.45
C ASP A 62 -26.74 -21.00 12.29
N GLU A 63 -26.97 -22.30 12.49
CA GLU A 63 -27.61 -23.17 11.49
C GLU A 63 -29.07 -22.78 11.27
N ASP A 64 -29.81 -22.51 12.34
CA ASP A 64 -31.21 -22.09 12.29
C ASP A 64 -31.37 -20.71 11.63
N GLU A 65 -30.37 -19.82 11.79
CA GLU A 65 -30.27 -18.53 11.11
C GLU A 65 -29.75 -18.65 9.66
N GLY A 66 -29.46 -19.86 9.18
CA GLY A 66 -29.07 -20.13 7.80
C GLY A 66 -27.66 -19.65 7.43
N VAL A 67 -26.75 -19.52 8.40
CA VAL A 67 -25.36 -19.12 8.17
C VAL A 67 -24.39 -20.20 8.64
N PRO A 68 -23.37 -20.58 7.84
CA PRO A 68 -22.33 -21.49 8.32
C PRO A 68 -21.56 -20.88 9.50
N THR A 69 -21.45 -21.63 10.60
CA THR A 69 -20.76 -21.19 11.84
C THR A 69 -19.35 -20.63 11.57
N ASP A 70 -18.54 -21.29 10.74
CA ASP A 70 -17.21 -20.81 10.37
C ASP A 70 -17.23 -19.40 9.73
N GLN A 71 -18.24 -19.14 8.91
CA GLN A 71 -18.42 -17.84 8.26
C GLN A 71 -18.91 -16.79 9.26
N ALA A 72 -19.85 -17.15 10.14
CA ALA A 72 -20.36 -16.27 11.18
C ALA A 72 -19.23 -15.82 12.14
N ILE A 73 -18.40 -16.74 12.60
CA ILE A 73 -17.23 -16.46 13.45
C ILE A 73 -16.28 -15.49 12.75
N ARG A 74 -15.87 -15.82 11.51
CA ARG A 74 -14.93 -14.96 10.76
C ARG A 74 -15.48 -13.56 10.53
N ALA A 75 -16.75 -13.46 10.12
CA ALA A 75 -17.41 -12.17 9.92
C ALA A 75 -17.52 -11.36 11.23
N GLY A 76 -17.88 -12.01 12.34
CA GLY A 76 -17.95 -11.39 13.66
C GLY A 76 -16.59 -10.84 14.12
N LEU A 77 -15.51 -11.61 13.94
CA LEU A 77 -14.15 -11.17 14.24
C LEU A 77 -13.68 -10.02 13.34
N GLU A 78 -14.00 -10.04 12.05
CA GLU A 78 -13.71 -8.90 11.16
C GLU A 78 -14.48 -7.65 11.57
N LEU A 79 -15.77 -7.78 11.91
CA LEU A 79 -16.58 -6.67 12.39
C LEU A 79 -16.00 -6.07 13.68
N LEU A 80 -15.65 -6.90 14.67
CA LEU A 80 -15.02 -6.46 15.91
C LEU A 80 -13.68 -5.76 15.65
N LYS A 81 -12.87 -6.25 14.71
CA LYS A 81 -11.63 -5.56 14.30
C LYS A 81 -11.91 -4.18 13.71
N VAL A 82 -12.90 -4.03 12.82
CA VAL A 82 -13.29 -2.73 12.26
C VAL A 82 -13.80 -1.78 13.35
N LEU A 83 -14.63 -2.29 14.26
CA LEU A 83 -15.16 -1.51 15.38
C LEU A 83 -14.06 -1.10 16.37
N SER A 84 -13.01 -1.91 16.56
CA SER A 84 -11.88 -1.55 17.42
C SER A 84 -11.11 -0.31 16.93
N PHE A 85 -11.18 0.02 15.64
CA PHE A 85 -10.59 1.25 15.09
C PHE A 85 -11.54 2.45 15.13
N THR A 86 -12.83 2.22 14.89
CA THR A 86 -13.83 3.30 14.78
C THR A 86 -14.46 3.69 16.11
N HIS A 87 -14.58 2.75 17.04
CA HIS A 87 -15.20 2.90 18.36
C HIS A 87 -14.34 2.27 19.48
N PRO A 88 -13.03 2.56 19.59
CA PRO A 88 -12.13 1.88 20.53
C PRO A 88 -12.58 1.97 21.98
N ILE A 89 -13.14 3.11 22.39
CA ILE A 89 -13.59 3.36 23.77
C ILE A 89 -14.77 2.46 24.16
N SER A 90 -15.61 2.06 23.19
CA SER A 90 -16.75 1.17 23.44
C SER A 90 -16.32 -0.26 23.82
N PHE A 91 -15.06 -0.64 23.61
CA PHE A 91 -14.53 -1.92 24.07
C PHE A 91 -14.11 -1.90 25.55
N HIS A 92 -14.07 -0.72 26.18
CA HIS A 92 -13.52 -0.55 27.52
C HIS A 92 -14.52 -0.95 28.62
N SER A 93 -14.72 -2.25 28.77
CA SER A 93 -15.52 -2.88 29.83
C SER A 93 -14.88 -4.20 30.27
N ALA A 94 -15.13 -4.59 31.53
CA ALA A 94 -14.59 -5.83 32.08
C ALA A 94 -15.07 -7.04 31.26
N GLU A 95 -16.38 -7.09 30.96
CA GLU A 95 -17.03 -8.18 30.24
C GLU A 95 -16.44 -8.37 28.83
N THR A 96 -16.14 -7.27 28.14
CA THR A 96 -15.52 -7.34 26.80
C THR A 96 -14.11 -7.90 26.88
N PHE A 97 -13.30 -7.41 27.82
CA PHE A 97 -11.91 -7.87 27.95
C PHE A 97 -11.79 -9.30 28.49
N GLU A 98 -12.68 -9.73 29.36
CA GLU A 98 -12.79 -11.14 29.80
C GLU A 98 -13.14 -12.05 28.63
N SER A 99 -14.11 -11.65 27.80
CA SER A 99 -14.51 -12.38 26.60
C SER A 99 -13.36 -12.48 25.59
N LEU A 100 -12.59 -11.41 25.41
CA LEU A 100 -11.40 -11.40 24.55
C LEU A 100 -10.25 -12.24 25.12
N LEU A 101 -10.09 -12.30 26.46
CA LEU A 101 -9.12 -13.19 27.10
C LEU A 101 -9.46 -14.66 26.86
N ALA A 102 -10.75 -15.02 26.85
CA ALA A 102 -11.19 -16.37 26.48
C ALA A 102 -10.83 -16.67 25.02
N CYS A 103 -11.18 -15.78 24.08
CA CYS A 103 -10.78 -15.87 22.67
C CYS A 103 -9.27 -16.08 22.49
N LEU A 104 -8.44 -15.40 23.30
CA LEU A 104 -6.98 -15.47 23.17
C LEU A 104 -6.39 -16.83 23.58
N LYS A 105 -7.07 -17.55 24.46
CA LYS A 105 -6.67 -18.87 24.96
C LYS A 105 -7.14 -20.01 24.06
N MET A 106 -7.86 -19.70 22.99
CA MET A 106 -8.31 -20.69 22.03
C MET A 106 -7.17 -21.16 21.12
N ASP A 107 -7.28 -22.40 20.68
CA ASP A 107 -6.31 -23.01 19.75
C ASP A 107 -6.45 -22.46 18.32
N ASP A 108 -7.60 -21.88 17.97
CA ASP A 108 -7.81 -21.25 16.67
C ASP A 108 -6.92 -20.00 16.50
N GLU A 109 -5.99 -20.07 15.56
CA GLU A 109 -5.04 -18.99 15.31
C GLU A 109 -5.70 -17.69 14.86
N LYS A 110 -6.79 -17.75 14.08
CA LYS A 110 -7.48 -16.55 13.55
C LYS A 110 -8.25 -15.84 14.66
N VAL A 111 -8.86 -16.59 15.57
CA VAL A 111 -9.51 -16.06 16.77
C VAL A 111 -8.48 -15.35 17.66
N ALA A 112 -7.37 -16.03 17.99
CA ALA A 112 -6.31 -15.47 18.82
C ALA A 112 -5.65 -14.23 18.18
N GLU A 113 -5.42 -14.24 16.87
CA GLU A 113 -4.91 -13.09 16.11
C GLU A 113 -5.85 -11.88 16.18
N ALA A 114 -7.16 -12.09 16.02
CA ALA A 114 -8.15 -11.03 16.11
C ALA A 114 -8.22 -10.45 17.52
N ALA A 115 -8.23 -11.30 18.55
CA ALA A 115 -8.23 -10.87 19.94
C ALA A 115 -7.00 -10.02 20.29
N LEU A 116 -5.79 -10.44 19.90
CA LEU A 116 -4.56 -9.65 20.10
C LEU A 116 -4.63 -8.31 19.38
N GLN A 117 -5.17 -8.27 18.16
CA GLN A 117 -5.30 -7.02 17.43
C GLN A 117 -6.29 -6.06 18.11
N ILE A 118 -7.40 -6.57 18.65
CA ILE A 118 -8.37 -5.77 19.40
C ILE A 118 -7.74 -5.24 20.69
N PHE A 119 -7.07 -6.08 21.49
CA PHE A 119 -6.36 -5.66 22.70
C PHE A 119 -5.36 -4.54 22.42
N LYS A 120 -4.58 -4.66 21.35
CA LYS A 120 -3.66 -3.61 20.91
C LYS A 120 -4.37 -2.28 20.67
N ASN A 121 -5.53 -2.31 20.01
CA ASN A 121 -6.24 -1.10 19.59
C ASN A 121 -7.03 -0.44 20.73
N THR A 122 -7.48 -1.20 21.72
CA THR A 122 -8.43 -0.72 22.74
C THR A 122 -7.93 -0.84 24.18
N GLY A 123 -6.81 -1.51 24.40
CA GLY A 123 -6.33 -1.86 25.74
C GLY A 123 -5.55 -0.78 26.49
N SER A 124 -5.48 0.46 26.00
CA SER A 124 -4.62 1.53 26.52
C SER A 124 -4.87 1.87 28.00
N LYS A 125 -6.06 1.55 28.53
CA LYS A 125 -6.47 1.80 29.91
C LYS A 125 -6.66 0.53 30.75
N ILE A 126 -6.32 -0.65 30.22
CA ILE A 126 -6.46 -1.94 30.95
C ILE A 126 -5.61 -1.96 32.23
N GLU A 127 -4.39 -1.41 32.21
CA GLU A 127 -3.51 -1.42 33.38
C GLU A 127 -4.05 -0.60 34.55
N GLU A 128 -4.78 0.49 34.27
CA GLU A 128 -5.37 1.39 35.26
C GLU A 128 -6.68 0.84 35.81
N ASP A 129 -7.61 0.49 34.93
CA ASP A 129 -9.00 0.20 35.32
C ASP A 129 -9.26 -1.29 35.57
N PHE A 130 -8.47 -2.18 34.96
CA PHE A 130 -8.70 -3.63 34.99
C PHE A 130 -7.41 -4.42 35.34
N PRO A 131 -6.85 -4.25 36.55
CA PRO A 131 -5.57 -4.86 36.94
C PRO A 131 -5.57 -6.40 36.95
N HIS A 132 -6.73 -7.02 37.11
CA HIS A 132 -6.92 -8.46 37.02
C HIS A 132 -6.77 -8.98 35.57
N ILE A 133 -7.33 -8.26 34.59
CA ILE A 133 -7.16 -8.54 33.15
C ILE A 133 -5.70 -8.38 32.76
N ARG A 134 -5.07 -7.28 33.16
CA ARG A 134 -3.63 -7.02 32.93
C ARG A 134 -2.78 -8.20 33.38
N SER A 135 -3.00 -8.67 34.61
CA SER A 135 -2.22 -9.77 35.20
C SER A 135 -2.47 -11.11 34.50
N ALA A 136 -3.69 -11.37 34.03
CA ALA A 136 -4.03 -12.55 33.26
C ALA A 136 -3.48 -12.51 31.82
N LEU A 137 -3.38 -11.32 31.22
CA LEU A 137 -2.96 -11.12 29.84
C LEU A 137 -1.44 -11.29 29.67
N LEU A 138 -0.65 -10.78 30.62
CA LEU A 138 0.81 -10.70 30.49
C LEU A 138 1.50 -12.05 30.18
N PRO A 139 1.21 -13.17 30.89
CA PRO A 139 1.83 -14.46 30.61
C PRO A 139 1.54 -14.96 29.19
N VAL A 140 0.32 -14.70 28.69
CA VAL A 140 -0.09 -15.10 27.35
C VAL A 140 0.68 -14.31 26.30
N LEU A 141 0.85 -13.00 26.50
CA LEU A 141 1.64 -12.17 25.57
C LEU A 141 3.11 -12.60 25.53
N HIS A 142 3.70 -12.97 26.68
CA HIS A 142 5.06 -13.52 26.74
C HIS A 142 5.18 -14.87 26.03
N HIS A 143 4.21 -15.75 26.21
CA HIS A 143 4.20 -17.03 25.52
C HIS A 143 4.10 -16.85 24.00
N LYS A 144 3.12 -16.06 23.54
CA LYS A 144 2.89 -15.80 22.11
C LYS A 144 4.06 -15.05 21.46
N SER A 145 4.73 -14.14 22.17
CA SER A 145 5.91 -13.43 21.65
C SER A 145 7.16 -14.31 21.51
N LYS A 146 7.30 -15.36 22.33
CA LYS A 146 8.44 -16.29 22.30
C LYS A 146 8.22 -17.52 21.44
N LYS A 147 7.00 -18.06 21.43
CA LYS A 147 6.68 -19.38 20.86
C LYS A 147 5.48 -19.37 19.91
N GLY A 148 4.72 -18.28 19.86
CA GLY A 148 3.53 -18.21 19.02
C GLY A 148 3.84 -18.12 17.52
N PRO A 149 2.81 -18.29 16.68
CA PRO A 149 2.92 -17.99 15.26
C PRO A 149 3.39 -16.56 15.02
N PRO A 150 4.14 -16.27 13.94
CA PRO A 150 4.72 -14.97 13.67
C PRO A 150 3.75 -13.78 13.79
N ARG A 151 2.52 -13.94 13.30
CA ARG A 151 1.49 -12.89 13.32
C ARG A 151 1.01 -12.59 14.74
N GLN A 152 0.82 -13.62 15.56
CA GLN A 152 0.46 -13.47 16.98
C GLN A 152 1.62 -12.87 17.77
N ALA A 153 2.87 -13.29 17.52
CA ALA A 153 4.05 -12.73 18.17
C ALA A 153 4.21 -11.22 17.91
N LYS A 154 3.98 -10.78 16.66
CA LYS A 154 3.89 -9.35 16.31
C LYS A 154 2.87 -8.61 17.18
N TYR A 155 1.62 -9.08 17.21
CA TYR A 155 0.59 -8.36 17.96
C TYR A 155 0.83 -8.42 19.48
N ALA A 156 1.40 -9.50 19.99
CA ALA A 156 1.75 -9.61 21.39
C ALA A 156 2.76 -8.54 21.82
N ILE A 157 3.79 -8.30 21.01
CA ILE A 157 4.75 -7.21 21.25
C ILE A 157 4.08 -5.83 21.23
N HIS A 158 3.16 -5.60 20.29
CA HIS A 158 2.40 -4.34 20.24
C HIS A 158 1.42 -4.19 21.42
N CYS A 159 0.81 -5.28 21.90
CA CYS A 159 -0.01 -5.26 23.11
C CYS A 159 0.82 -4.91 24.33
N ILE A 160 2.02 -5.49 24.48
CA ILE A 160 2.94 -5.15 25.58
C ILE A 160 3.26 -3.65 25.56
N HIS A 161 3.55 -3.10 24.38
CA HIS A 161 3.82 -1.68 24.21
C HIS A 161 2.63 -0.79 24.57
N ALA A 162 1.43 -1.15 24.13
CA ALA A 162 0.23 -0.32 24.25
C ALA A 162 -0.40 -0.35 25.65
N ILE A 163 -0.27 -1.47 26.38
CA ILE A 163 -1.04 -1.73 27.60
C ILE A 163 -0.19 -1.52 28.87
N PHE A 164 1.11 -1.83 28.83
CA PHE A 164 1.93 -1.93 30.05
C PHE A 164 2.91 -0.75 30.14
N SER A 165 2.81 0.06 31.20
CA SER A 165 3.81 1.07 31.55
C SER A 165 5.21 0.45 31.74
N SER A 166 5.26 -0.76 32.31
CA SER A 166 6.48 -1.57 32.49
C SER A 166 7.04 -2.23 31.22
N LYS A 167 6.59 -1.84 30.03
CA LYS A 167 6.99 -2.41 28.72
C LYS A 167 8.51 -2.64 28.55
N GLU A 168 9.36 -1.76 29.07
CA GLU A 168 10.82 -1.89 28.96
C GLU A 168 11.32 -3.17 29.64
N THR A 169 10.86 -3.46 30.86
CA THR A 169 11.27 -4.69 31.58
C THR A 169 10.68 -5.93 30.91
N GLN A 170 9.45 -5.83 30.39
CA GLN A 170 8.82 -6.93 29.65
C GLN A 170 9.59 -7.25 28.36
N PHE A 171 10.03 -6.24 27.61
CA PHE A 171 10.84 -6.43 26.42
C PHE A 171 12.19 -7.06 26.74
N ALA A 172 12.86 -6.67 27.82
CA ALA A 172 14.14 -7.28 28.21
C ALA A 172 13.99 -8.80 28.46
N GLN A 173 12.95 -9.20 29.21
CA GLN A 173 12.64 -10.60 29.51
C GLN A 173 12.27 -11.44 28.26
N ILE A 174 11.92 -10.80 27.15
CA ILE A 174 11.64 -11.44 25.86
C ILE A 174 12.87 -11.43 24.96
N PHE A 175 13.56 -10.29 24.88
CA PHE A 175 14.69 -10.08 23.99
C PHE A 175 15.87 -10.97 24.35
N GLU A 176 16.29 -11.01 25.62
CA GLU A 176 17.53 -11.71 26.00
C GLU A 176 17.50 -13.21 25.70
N PRO A 177 16.43 -13.97 26.03
CA PRO A 177 16.37 -15.40 25.68
C PRO A 177 16.33 -15.62 24.16
N LEU A 178 15.59 -14.79 23.43
CA LEU A 178 15.47 -14.91 21.98
C LEU A 178 16.80 -14.59 21.30
N HIS A 179 17.48 -13.53 21.70
CA HIS A 179 18.79 -13.14 21.21
C HIS A 179 19.83 -14.25 21.41
N LYS A 180 19.81 -14.93 22.56
CA LYS A 180 20.69 -16.09 22.84
C LYS A 180 20.34 -17.33 22.00
N SER A 181 19.08 -17.49 21.61
CA SER A 181 18.62 -18.64 20.82
C SER A 181 18.87 -18.51 19.31
N LEU A 182 19.37 -17.37 18.84
CA LEU A 182 19.67 -17.16 17.43
C LEU A 182 20.92 -17.96 17.02
N ASP A 183 20.67 -19.11 16.39
CA ASP A 183 21.68 -20.03 15.92
C ASP A 183 21.44 -20.34 14.42
N PRO A 184 22.42 -20.10 13.52
CA PRO A 184 22.27 -20.41 12.10
C PRO A 184 22.04 -21.88 11.80
N SER A 185 22.30 -22.79 12.74
CA SER A 185 22.05 -24.23 12.58
C SER A 185 20.56 -24.60 12.60
N ASN A 186 19.69 -23.77 13.21
CA ASN A 186 18.29 -24.06 13.48
C ASN A 186 17.33 -23.15 12.70
N LEU A 187 17.43 -23.16 11.37
CA LEU A 187 16.74 -22.21 10.47
C LEU A 187 15.22 -22.11 10.71
N GLU A 188 14.52 -23.23 10.86
CA GLU A 188 13.06 -23.24 11.04
C GLU A 188 12.60 -22.53 12.32
N HIS A 189 13.44 -22.49 13.35
CA HIS A 189 13.14 -21.84 14.61
C HIS A 189 13.51 -20.35 14.66
N LEU A 190 14.04 -19.78 13.56
CA LEU A 190 14.44 -18.37 13.52
C LEU A 190 13.32 -17.40 13.14
N ILE A 191 12.21 -17.87 12.53
CA ILE A 191 11.16 -16.99 12.00
C ILE A 191 10.50 -16.15 13.10
N THR A 192 9.91 -16.79 14.12
CA THR A 192 9.25 -16.07 15.22
C THR A 192 10.22 -15.18 16.00
N PRO A 193 11.42 -15.64 16.41
CA PRO A 193 12.40 -14.77 17.07
C PRO A 193 12.75 -13.51 16.27
N LEU A 194 12.97 -13.63 14.95
CA LEU A 194 13.29 -12.48 14.10
C LEU A 194 12.11 -11.50 13.97
N VAL A 195 10.87 -12.00 13.94
CA VAL A 195 9.67 -11.14 13.97
C VAL A 195 9.58 -10.39 15.29
N THR A 196 9.70 -11.10 16.41
CA THR A 196 9.63 -10.51 17.75
C THR A 196 10.72 -9.47 17.96
N ILE A 197 11.98 -9.81 17.66
CA ILE A 197 13.12 -8.89 17.76
C ILE A 197 12.91 -7.69 16.84
N GLY A 198 12.42 -7.88 15.61
CA GLY A 198 12.16 -6.76 14.69
C GLY A 198 11.11 -5.79 15.21
N HIS A 199 10.05 -6.27 15.85
CA HIS A 199 9.06 -5.38 16.46
C HIS A 199 9.53 -4.72 17.75
N ILE A 200 10.38 -5.40 18.55
CA ILE A 200 11.07 -4.75 19.68
C ILE A 200 11.99 -3.63 19.16
N ALA A 201 12.77 -3.89 18.11
CA ALA A 201 13.66 -2.91 17.50
C ALA A 201 12.93 -1.66 16.97
N LEU A 202 11.68 -1.83 16.51
CA LEU A 202 10.83 -0.73 16.07
C LEU A 202 10.31 0.11 17.24
N LEU A 203 9.93 -0.53 18.35
CA LEU A 203 9.19 0.10 19.46
C LEU A 203 10.09 0.54 20.63
N ALA A 204 11.28 -0.04 20.76
CA ALA A 204 12.27 0.23 21.80
C ALA A 204 13.70 0.34 21.21
N PRO A 205 13.92 1.25 20.23
CA PRO A 205 15.19 1.35 19.51
C PRO A 205 16.37 1.69 20.44
N ASP A 206 16.17 2.57 21.41
CA ASP A 206 17.23 3.05 22.29
C ASP A 206 17.64 2.00 23.35
N GLN A 207 16.66 1.29 23.90
CA GLN A 207 16.87 0.26 24.92
C GLN A 207 17.79 -0.87 24.43
N PHE A 208 17.70 -1.23 23.14
CA PHE A 208 18.45 -2.34 22.54
C PHE A 208 19.42 -1.91 21.43
N ALA A 209 19.81 -0.63 21.39
CA ALA A 209 20.60 -0.06 20.30
C ALA A 209 21.91 -0.82 20.00
N ALA A 210 22.71 -1.11 21.04
CA ALA A 210 23.99 -1.81 20.89
C ALA A 210 23.82 -3.31 20.54
N PRO A 211 22.98 -4.09 21.25
CA PRO A 211 22.68 -5.47 20.86
C PRO A 211 22.18 -5.62 19.43
N LEU A 212 21.24 -4.76 19.00
CA LEU A 212 20.67 -4.81 17.65
C LEU A 212 21.71 -4.48 16.57
N LYS A 213 22.55 -3.47 16.80
CA LYS A 213 23.62 -3.13 15.87
C LYS A 213 24.62 -4.28 15.69
N SER A 214 24.99 -4.95 16.80
CA SER A 214 25.84 -6.13 16.76
C SER A 214 25.17 -7.28 16.02
N LEU A 215 23.92 -7.60 16.40
CA LEU A 215 23.11 -8.65 15.81
C LEU A 215 22.97 -8.52 14.28
N VAL A 216 22.70 -7.32 13.79
CA VAL A 216 22.58 -7.08 12.35
C VAL A 216 23.92 -7.31 11.67
N ALA A 217 25.02 -6.78 12.22
CA ALA A 217 26.33 -6.87 11.59
C ALA A 217 26.92 -8.29 11.58
N THR A 218 26.77 -9.05 12.67
CA THR A 218 27.36 -10.39 12.80
C THR A 218 26.38 -11.45 12.30
N PHE A 219 25.23 -11.60 12.94
CA PHE A 219 24.33 -12.70 12.66
C PHE A 219 23.58 -12.50 11.33
N ILE A 220 22.92 -11.36 11.12
CA ILE A 220 22.05 -11.17 9.95
C ILE A 220 22.87 -11.07 8.66
N VAL A 221 23.85 -10.18 8.63
CA VAL A 221 24.63 -9.95 7.40
C VAL A 221 25.63 -11.10 7.18
N LYS A 222 26.56 -11.34 8.10
CA LYS A 222 27.63 -12.31 7.88
C LYS A 222 27.15 -13.75 8.02
N ASP A 223 26.42 -14.06 9.08
CA ASP A 223 26.09 -15.46 9.39
C ASP A 223 24.77 -15.92 8.77
N LEU A 224 23.97 -15.07 8.11
CA LEU A 224 22.70 -15.51 7.52
C LEU A 224 22.61 -15.17 6.03
N LEU A 225 22.67 -13.89 5.66
CA LEU A 225 22.47 -13.48 4.27
C LEU A 225 23.60 -13.93 3.34
N MET A 226 24.85 -13.95 3.82
CA MET A 226 26.06 -14.27 3.04
C MET A 226 26.35 -15.78 2.92
N ASN A 227 25.40 -16.65 3.23
CA ASN A 227 25.60 -18.10 3.15
C ASN A 227 24.34 -18.80 2.62
N ASP A 228 24.51 -19.99 2.05
CA ASP A 228 23.44 -20.84 1.53
C ASP A 228 23.65 -22.27 2.04
N ARG A 229 23.06 -22.59 3.20
CA ARG A 229 23.25 -23.88 3.91
C ARG A 229 22.33 -24.95 3.36
N LEU A 230 21.13 -24.56 2.96
CA LEU A 230 20.12 -25.44 2.42
C LEU A 230 19.72 -24.96 1.02
N PRO A 231 20.54 -25.27 -0.01
CA PRO A 231 20.23 -24.92 -1.39
C PRO A 231 18.84 -25.44 -1.80
N GLY A 232 18.01 -24.55 -2.35
CA GLY A 232 16.71 -24.91 -2.89
C GLY A 232 16.83 -25.87 -4.09
N LYS A 233 15.74 -26.59 -4.39
CA LYS A 233 15.71 -27.51 -5.53
C LYS A 233 15.90 -26.72 -6.84
N LYS A 234 16.81 -27.19 -7.70
CA LYS A 234 17.00 -26.62 -9.04
C LYS A 234 15.72 -26.77 -9.86
N THR A 235 15.24 -25.67 -10.42
CA THR A 235 13.99 -25.62 -11.20
C THR A 235 14.06 -24.49 -12.22
N THR A 236 13.32 -24.63 -13.31
CA THR A 236 13.15 -23.59 -14.32
C THR A 236 12.05 -22.60 -13.96
N LYS A 237 11.22 -22.92 -12.95
CA LYS A 237 10.18 -21.99 -12.45
C LYS A 237 10.84 -20.76 -11.82
N LEU A 238 10.27 -19.59 -12.08
CA LEU A 238 10.67 -18.33 -11.43
C LEU A 238 9.90 -18.05 -10.13
N TRP A 239 8.86 -18.83 -9.83
CA TRP A 239 8.06 -18.68 -8.63
C TRP A 239 7.48 -20.02 -8.20
N VAL A 240 7.36 -20.21 -6.89
CA VAL A 240 6.71 -21.36 -6.26
C VAL A 240 5.78 -20.88 -5.14
N PRO A 241 4.74 -21.66 -4.77
CA PRO A 241 3.93 -21.41 -3.59
C PRO A 241 4.77 -21.29 -2.31
N ASP A 242 4.24 -20.65 -1.27
CA ASP A 242 4.98 -20.36 -0.03
C ASP A 242 5.46 -21.66 0.66
N GLU A 243 4.72 -22.76 0.49
CA GLU A 243 5.02 -24.08 1.04
C GLU A 243 6.23 -24.76 0.39
N GLU A 244 6.60 -24.33 -0.82
CA GLU A 244 7.74 -24.87 -1.58
C GLU A 244 8.99 -24.00 -1.48
N VAL A 245 8.90 -22.82 -0.84
CA VAL A 245 10.05 -21.92 -0.62
C VAL A 245 11.01 -22.55 0.38
N SER A 246 12.31 -22.42 0.14
CA SER A 246 13.30 -22.98 1.09
C SER A 246 13.17 -22.30 2.47
N PRO A 247 13.23 -23.07 3.58
CA PRO A 247 13.17 -22.49 4.93
C PRO A 247 14.22 -21.39 5.14
N GLU A 248 15.43 -21.56 4.60
CA GLU A 248 16.48 -20.55 4.65
C GLU A 248 16.05 -19.23 3.99
N THR A 249 15.38 -19.29 2.83
CA THR A 249 14.89 -18.09 2.15
C THR A 249 13.79 -17.39 2.95
N MET A 250 12.89 -18.15 3.58
CA MET A 250 11.87 -17.57 4.48
C MET A 250 12.53 -16.82 5.65
N VAL A 251 13.61 -17.36 6.21
CA VAL A 251 14.41 -16.70 7.26
C VAL A 251 15.10 -15.45 6.71
N LYS A 252 15.74 -15.51 5.53
CA LYS A 252 16.39 -14.36 4.89
C LYS A 252 15.40 -13.21 4.62
N ILE A 253 14.20 -13.51 4.13
CA ILE A 253 13.12 -12.53 3.95
C ILE A 253 12.75 -11.89 5.29
N GLN A 254 12.59 -12.71 6.34
CA GLN A 254 12.21 -12.21 7.66
C GLN A 254 13.31 -11.38 8.31
N ALA A 255 14.58 -11.70 8.05
CA ALA A 255 15.74 -10.93 8.46
C ALA A 255 15.81 -9.57 7.75
N ILE A 256 15.50 -9.50 6.45
CA ILE A 256 15.37 -8.23 5.72
C ILE A 256 14.28 -7.36 6.33
N LYS A 257 13.09 -7.93 6.59
CA LYS A 257 12.00 -7.23 7.28
C LYS A 257 12.44 -6.73 8.68
N MET A 258 13.22 -7.53 9.41
CA MET A 258 13.77 -7.16 10.73
C MET A 258 14.70 -5.93 10.62
N MET A 259 15.63 -5.92 9.67
CA MET A 259 16.53 -4.77 9.44
C MET A 259 15.76 -3.49 9.11
N VAL A 260 14.70 -3.58 8.29
CA VAL A 260 13.85 -2.42 7.97
C VAL A 260 13.18 -1.88 9.23
N ARG A 261 12.62 -2.76 10.08
CA ARG A 261 11.97 -2.34 11.34
C ARG A 261 12.95 -1.73 12.33
N TRP A 262 14.17 -2.25 12.40
CA TRP A 262 15.25 -1.67 13.20
C TRP A 262 15.57 -0.23 12.77
N LEU A 263 15.74 0.01 11.47
CA LEU A 263 15.94 1.36 10.94
C LEU A 263 14.71 2.26 11.19
N LEU A 264 13.51 1.79 10.94
CA LEU A 264 12.28 2.55 11.20
C LEU A 264 12.06 2.86 12.69
N GLY A 265 12.66 2.09 13.61
CA GLY A 265 12.73 2.43 15.02
C GLY A 265 13.72 3.57 15.29
N MET A 266 14.91 3.50 14.69
CA MET A 266 15.96 4.51 14.86
C MET A 266 15.59 5.89 14.29
N LYS A 267 14.95 5.94 13.11
CA LYS A 267 14.58 7.18 12.38
C LYS A 267 15.70 8.20 12.23
N ASN A 268 16.93 7.72 12.09
CA ASN A 268 18.10 8.56 11.85
C ASN A 268 19.19 7.77 11.10
N ASN A 269 20.16 8.48 10.52
CA ASN A 269 21.33 7.90 9.87
C ASN A 269 22.67 8.39 10.44
N HIS A 270 22.72 8.86 11.70
CA HIS A 270 23.95 9.42 12.28
C HIS A 270 25.12 8.43 12.29
N SER A 271 24.83 7.14 12.52
CA SER A 271 25.83 6.06 12.56
C SER A 271 26.09 5.40 11.20
N LYS A 272 25.57 5.95 10.09
CA LYS A 272 25.63 5.39 8.73
C LYS A 272 25.01 3.99 8.58
N SER A 273 24.21 3.54 9.56
CA SER A 273 23.56 2.23 9.54
C SER A 273 22.55 2.11 8.39
N GLY A 274 21.77 3.17 8.13
CA GLY A 274 20.83 3.22 7.00
C GLY A 274 21.54 3.10 5.65
N THR A 275 22.65 3.84 5.47
CA THR A 275 23.47 3.76 4.25
C THR A 275 24.02 2.35 4.01
N SER A 276 24.48 1.67 5.06
CA SER A 276 25.00 0.30 4.96
C SER A 276 23.92 -0.69 4.54
N THR A 277 22.72 -0.60 5.14
CA THR A 277 21.59 -1.47 4.79
C THR A 277 21.08 -1.20 3.38
N LEU A 278 20.96 0.06 2.96
CA LEU A 278 20.55 0.39 1.58
C LEU A 278 21.52 -0.17 0.55
N ARG A 279 22.83 -0.08 0.80
CA ARG A 279 23.84 -0.69 -0.07
C ARG A 279 23.64 -2.21 -0.18
N LEU A 280 23.46 -2.89 0.95
CA LEU A 280 23.20 -4.34 0.96
C LEU A 280 21.94 -4.72 0.16
N LEU A 281 20.82 -4.01 0.36
CA LEU A 281 19.58 -4.26 -0.38
C LEU A 281 19.76 -4.03 -1.89
N THR A 282 20.55 -3.02 -2.25
CA THR A 282 20.89 -2.72 -3.65
C THR A 282 21.75 -3.83 -4.25
N THR A 283 22.73 -4.36 -3.52
CA THR A 283 23.55 -5.50 -3.97
C THR A 283 22.69 -6.73 -4.23
N ILE A 284 21.70 -7.03 -3.37
CA ILE A 284 20.75 -8.14 -3.61
C ILE A 284 20.01 -7.96 -4.94
N LEU A 285 19.57 -6.75 -5.27
CA LEU A 285 18.92 -6.47 -6.56
C LEU A 285 19.89 -6.61 -7.73
N HIS A 286 21.12 -6.10 -7.57
CA HIS A 286 22.14 -6.12 -8.62
C HIS A 286 22.59 -7.53 -8.98
N SER A 287 22.71 -8.42 -7.98
CA SER A 287 23.12 -9.82 -8.17
C SER A 287 21.95 -10.76 -8.48
N ASP A 288 20.85 -10.22 -9.01
CA ASP A 288 19.62 -10.96 -9.35
C ASP A 288 19.02 -11.75 -8.18
N GLY A 289 19.32 -11.41 -6.93
CA GLY A 289 18.87 -12.09 -5.72
C GLY A 289 19.87 -13.10 -5.15
N ASP A 290 20.96 -13.42 -5.86
CA ASP A 290 22.04 -14.27 -5.35
C ASP A 290 23.15 -13.41 -4.73
N LEU A 291 23.05 -13.11 -3.44
CA LEU A 291 24.02 -12.25 -2.76
C LEU A 291 25.44 -12.85 -2.70
N THR A 292 25.57 -14.18 -2.79
CA THR A 292 26.87 -14.86 -2.71
C THR A 292 27.50 -15.09 -4.08
N GLU A 293 26.70 -14.95 -5.15
CA GLU A 293 27.06 -15.20 -6.55
C GLU A 293 27.62 -16.62 -6.78
N GLN A 294 27.27 -17.58 -5.91
CA GLN A 294 27.74 -18.95 -6.00
C GLN A 294 26.80 -19.87 -6.78
N GLY A 295 25.64 -19.39 -7.24
CA GLY A 295 24.66 -20.16 -7.99
C GLY A 295 24.03 -21.31 -7.18
N LYS A 296 24.04 -21.20 -5.85
CA LYS A 296 23.48 -22.21 -4.93
C LYS A 296 22.00 -21.96 -4.63
N ILE A 297 21.58 -20.70 -4.62
CA ILE A 297 20.19 -20.32 -4.38
C ILE A 297 19.30 -20.67 -5.58
N SER A 298 18.07 -21.10 -5.33
CA SER A 298 17.13 -21.46 -6.41
C SER A 298 16.54 -20.22 -7.09
N LYS A 299 16.14 -20.34 -8.36
CA LYS A 299 15.53 -19.22 -9.11
C LYS A 299 14.24 -18.64 -8.46
N PRO A 300 13.32 -19.45 -7.91
CA PRO A 300 12.20 -18.93 -7.13
C PRO A 300 12.63 -18.17 -5.88
N ASP A 301 13.64 -18.67 -5.16
CA ASP A 301 14.17 -18.03 -3.95
C ASP A 301 14.84 -16.68 -4.27
N MET A 302 15.63 -16.62 -5.35
CA MET A 302 16.20 -15.37 -5.88
C MET A 302 15.11 -14.33 -6.17
N SER A 303 14.02 -14.75 -6.83
CA SER A 303 12.88 -13.88 -7.13
C SER A 303 12.24 -13.32 -5.85
N ARG A 304 12.10 -14.15 -4.80
CA ARG A 304 11.60 -13.72 -3.49
C ARG A 304 12.53 -12.73 -2.81
N LEU A 305 13.85 -12.91 -2.91
CA LEU A 305 14.84 -12.00 -2.34
C LEU A 305 14.89 -10.66 -3.07
N ARG A 306 14.77 -10.63 -4.41
CA ARG A 306 14.63 -9.38 -5.17
C ARG A 306 13.37 -8.62 -4.74
N LEU A 307 12.24 -9.31 -4.63
CA LEU A 307 11.00 -8.71 -4.13
C LEU A 307 11.16 -8.17 -2.70
N ALA A 308 11.83 -8.91 -1.81
CA ALA A 308 12.06 -8.49 -0.44
C ALA A 308 12.94 -7.23 -0.38
N ALA A 309 14.02 -7.18 -1.16
CA ALA A 309 14.92 -6.03 -1.23
C ALA A 309 14.25 -4.80 -1.83
N GLY A 310 13.57 -4.93 -2.97
CA GLY A 310 12.82 -3.82 -3.58
C GLY A 310 11.72 -3.30 -2.67
N SER A 311 10.97 -4.21 -2.01
CA SER A 311 9.94 -3.83 -1.04
C SER A 311 10.52 -3.11 0.19
N ALA A 312 11.71 -3.52 0.65
CA ALA A 312 12.40 -2.90 1.77
C ALA A 312 12.82 -1.46 1.44
N ILE A 313 13.40 -1.22 0.25
CA ILE A 313 13.77 0.12 -0.22
C ILE A 313 12.54 1.02 -0.31
N VAL A 314 11.45 0.54 -0.90
CA VAL A 314 10.17 1.30 -1.00
C VAL A 314 9.57 1.59 0.38
N LYS A 315 9.78 0.72 1.37
CA LYS A 315 9.33 0.97 2.75
C LYS A 315 10.19 2.02 3.44
N LEU A 316 11.51 1.98 3.28
CA LEU A 316 12.44 2.97 3.82
C LEU A 316 12.27 4.34 3.16
N ALA A 317 11.95 4.39 1.87
CA ALA A 317 11.68 5.62 1.14
C ALA A 317 10.42 6.38 1.61
N GLN A 318 9.56 5.75 2.44
CA GLN A 318 8.44 6.42 3.10
C GLN A 318 8.85 7.16 4.38
N GLU A 319 10.08 6.96 4.86
CA GLU A 319 10.62 7.62 6.03
C GLU A 319 11.64 8.70 5.58
N PRO A 320 11.40 9.99 5.87
CA PRO A 320 12.17 11.10 5.29
C PRO A 320 13.70 10.98 5.47
N CYS A 321 14.18 10.62 6.66
CA CYS A 321 15.61 10.51 6.94
C CYS A 321 16.31 9.43 6.11
N TYR A 322 15.57 8.42 5.63
CA TYR A 322 16.09 7.37 4.76
C TYR A 322 15.90 7.70 3.29
N HIS A 323 14.82 8.39 2.92
CA HIS A 323 14.62 8.92 1.57
C HIS A 323 15.77 9.85 1.14
N GLU A 324 16.26 10.69 2.05
CA GLU A 324 17.38 11.61 1.79
C GLU A 324 18.67 10.90 1.39
N ILE A 325 18.92 9.69 1.90
CA ILE A 325 20.18 8.96 1.70
C ILE A 325 20.11 7.89 0.59
N ILE A 326 18.91 7.58 0.07
CA ILE A 326 18.76 6.70 -1.11
C ILE A 326 19.32 7.46 -2.31
N THR A 327 20.34 6.93 -2.96
CA THR A 327 20.94 7.57 -4.15
C THR A 327 20.07 7.37 -5.39
N LEU A 328 20.30 8.17 -6.45
CA LEU A 328 19.56 8.01 -7.71
C LEU A 328 19.78 6.63 -8.33
N GLU A 329 21.01 6.13 -8.32
CA GLU A 329 21.36 4.80 -8.83
C GLU A 329 20.61 3.68 -8.07
N GLN A 330 20.55 3.77 -6.74
CA GLN A 330 19.79 2.82 -5.90
C GLN A 330 18.29 2.88 -6.21
N TYR A 331 17.75 4.09 -6.36
CA TYR A 331 16.35 4.29 -6.76
C TYR A 331 16.06 3.73 -8.16
N GLN A 332 16.93 4.00 -9.15
CA GLN A 332 16.79 3.53 -10.53
C GLN A 332 16.85 2.01 -10.60
N LEU A 333 17.83 1.37 -9.95
CA LEU A 333 17.90 -0.09 -9.90
C LEU A 333 16.66 -0.69 -9.22
N CYS A 334 16.20 -0.07 -8.12
CA CYS A 334 14.97 -0.49 -7.45
C CYS A 334 13.73 -0.34 -8.35
N ALA A 335 13.66 0.71 -9.17
CA ALA A 335 12.56 0.93 -10.09
C ALA A 335 12.41 -0.20 -11.12
N LEU A 336 13.51 -0.79 -11.58
CA LEU A 336 13.51 -1.88 -12.56
C LEU A 336 12.85 -3.16 -12.05
N ALA A 337 12.65 -3.32 -10.74
CA ALA A 337 11.84 -4.43 -10.18
C ALA A 337 10.39 -4.42 -10.71
N ILE A 338 9.90 -3.30 -11.25
CA ILE A 338 8.60 -3.23 -11.91
C ILE A 338 8.53 -4.01 -13.24
N ASN A 339 9.68 -4.30 -13.85
CA ASN A 339 9.86 -5.07 -15.08
C ASN A 339 10.63 -6.38 -14.88
N ASP A 340 10.72 -6.87 -13.64
CA ASP A 340 11.31 -8.18 -13.31
C ASP A 340 10.76 -9.32 -14.18
N GLU A 341 11.60 -10.29 -14.56
CA GLU A 341 11.18 -11.44 -15.35
C GLU A 341 10.03 -12.21 -14.68
N CYS A 342 10.03 -12.29 -13.35
CA CYS A 342 9.01 -12.95 -12.56
C CYS A 342 7.76 -12.07 -12.40
N TYR A 343 6.62 -12.56 -12.90
CA TYR A 343 5.33 -11.88 -12.83
C TYR A 343 4.95 -11.48 -11.40
N GLN A 344 5.13 -12.40 -10.44
CA GLN A 344 4.76 -12.19 -9.04
C GLN A 344 5.60 -11.10 -8.39
N VAL A 345 6.89 -10.98 -8.75
CA VAL A 345 7.76 -9.89 -8.28
C VAL A 345 7.21 -8.55 -8.75
N ARG A 346 6.96 -8.40 -10.06
CA ARG A 346 6.39 -7.17 -10.64
C ARG A 346 5.05 -6.81 -10.02
N GLN A 347 4.17 -7.80 -9.85
CA GLN A 347 2.83 -7.62 -9.31
C GLN A 347 2.87 -7.10 -7.86
N VAL A 348 3.58 -7.80 -6.98
CA VAL A 348 3.63 -7.45 -5.56
C VAL A 348 4.41 -6.16 -5.33
N PHE A 349 5.49 -5.92 -6.08
CA PHE A 349 6.23 -4.65 -6.03
C PHE A 349 5.33 -3.46 -6.40
N ALA A 350 4.55 -3.57 -7.48
CA ALA A 350 3.60 -2.53 -7.88
C ALA A 350 2.50 -2.28 -6.83
N GLN A 351 2.03 -3.32 -6.15
CA GLN A 351 1.09 -3.17 -5.03
C GLN A 351 1.72 -2.41 -3.86
N LYS A 352 3.01 -2.62 -3.56
CA LYS A 352 3.72 -1.87 -2.52
C LYS A 352 3.89 -0.40 -2.89
N LEU A 353 4.23 -0.10 -4.15
CA LEU A 353 4.24 1.27 -4.68
C LEU A 353 2.86 1.92 -4.52
N HIS A 354 1.80 1.26 -5.00
CA HIS A 354 0.44 1.78 -4.91
C HIS A 354 0.01 2.04 -3.46
N LYS A 355 0.32 1.13 -2.52
CA LYS A 355 0.01 1.28 -1.10
C LYS A 355 0.74 2.47 -0.46
N GLY A 356 2.02 2.66 -0.80
CA GLY A 356 2.80 3.81 -0.31
C GLY A 356 2.29 5.15 -0.87
N LEU A 357 2.01 5.19 -2.17
CA LEU A 357 1.53 6.38 -2.86
C LEU A 357 0.12 6.80 -2.41
N SER A 358 -0.79 5.83 -2.22
CA SER A 358 -2.19 6.10 -1.82
C SER A 358 -2.31 6.69 -0.42
N ARG A 359 -1.26 6.52 0.40
CA ARG A 359 -1.15 7.10 1.75
C ARG A 359 -0.45 8.46 1.77
N LEU A 360 -0.05 8.97 0.61
CA LEU A 360 0.72 10.21 0.48
C LEU A 360 2.04 10.22 1.27
N ARG A 361 2.62 9.03 1.53
CA ARG A 361 3.92 8.89 2.22
C ARG A 361 5.07 8.58 1.29
N LEU A 362 4.79 8.02 0.11
CA LEU A 362 5.81 7.73 -0.88
C LEU A 362 5.94 8.91 -1.87
N PRO A 363 7.16 9.43 -2.12
CA PRO A 363 7.42 10.54 -3.03
C PRO A 363 7.00 10.28 -4.50
N LEU A 364 6.86 11.37 -5.27
CA LEU A 364 6.36 11.33 -6.65
C LEU A 364 7.34 10.65 -7.63
N GLU A 365 8.64 10.62 -7.37
CA GLU A 365 9.58 9.85 -8.18
C GLU A 365 9.20 8.36 -8.22
N TYR A 366 8.70 7.79 -7.13
CA TYR A 366 8.22 6.41 -7.12
C TYR A 366 6.90 6.22 -7.88
N MET A 367 6.14 7.29 -8.13
CA MET A 367 4.98 7.24 -9.02
C MET A 367 5.43 7.18 -10.49
N ALA A 368 6.56 7.80 -10.84
CA ALA A 368 7.12 7.76 -12.20
C ALA A 368 7.50 6.34 -12.64
N ILE A 369 7.83 5.45 -11.70
CA ILE A 369 8.07 4.01 -11.96
C ILE A 369 6.90 3.36 -12.70
N CYS A 370 5.66 3.83 -12.47
CA CYS A 370 4.49 3.29 -13.17
C CYS A 370 4.54 3.49 -14.70
N ALA A 371 5.33 4.45 -15.21
CA ALA A 371 5.55 4.66 -16.65
C ALA A 371 6.18 3.43 -17.32
N LEU A 372 7.09 2.75 -16.63
CA LEU A 372 7.80 1.56 -17.14
C LEU A 372 6.87 0.34 -17.29
N CYS A 373 5.67 0.38 -16.69
CA CYS A 373 4.66 -0.64 -16.91
C CYS A 373 4.11 -0.65 -18.33
N ALA A 374 4.33 0.40 -19.14
CA ALA A 374 3.97 0.41 -20.56
C ALA A 374 4.61 -0.76 -21.32
N LYS A 375 5.85 -1.13 -20.93
CA LYS A 375 6.63 -2.26 -21.46
C LYS A 375 6.09 -3.63 -21.03
N ASP A 376 5.16 -3.69 -20.08
CA ASP A 376 4.71 -4.97 -19.51
C ASP A 376 3.89 -5.76 -20.54
N PRO A 377 4.30 -6.98 -20.92
CA PRO A 377 3.57 -7.78 -21.90
C PRO A 377 2.16 -8.13 -21.41
N VAL A 378 1.97 -8.22 -20.09
CA VAL A 378 0.71 -8.66 -19.48
C VAL A 378 -0.28 -7.49 -19.42
N LYS A 379 -1.42 -7.63 -20.11
CA LYS A 379 -2.48 -6.60 -20.17
C LYS A 379 -2.99 -6.20 -18.77
N GLU A 380 -3.15 -7.17 -17.87
CA GLU A 380 -3.63 -6.94 -16.50
C GLU A 380 -2.68 -6.03 -15.71
N ARG A 381 -1.36 -6.16 -15.92
CA ARG A 381 -0.35 -5.32 -15.27
C ARG A 381 -0.44 -3.88 -15.73
N ARG A 382 -0.56 -3.67 -17.05
CA ARG A 382 -0.82 -2.34 -17.63
C ARG A 382 -2.11 -1.72 -17.10
N ALA A 383 -3.19 -2.51 -16.98
CA ALA A 383 -4.46 -2.03 -16.43
C ALA A 383 -4.33 -1.61 -14.95
N HIS A 384 -3.69 -2.44 -14.12
CA HIS A 384 -3.42 -2.12 -12.71
C HIS A 384 -2.56 -0.86 -12.55
N ALA A 385 -1.50 -0.70 -13.36
CA ALA A 385 -0.64 0.48 -13.31
C ALA A 385 -1.40 1.77 -13.69
N ARG A 386 -2.25 1.73 -14.73
CA ARG A 386 -3.16 2.84 -15.06
C ARG A 386 -4.11 3.17 -13.91
N GLN A 387 -4.70 2.14 -13.27
CA GLN A 387 -5.57 2.33 -12.10
C GLN A 387 -4.82 2.98 -10.94
N CYS A 388 -3.57 2.56 -10.69
CA CYS A 388 -2.71 3.15 -9.67
C CYS A 388 -2.48 4.65 -9.93
N LEU A 389 -2.14 5.02 -11.17
CA LEU A 389 -1.94 6.42 -11.59
C LEU A 389 -3.21 7.24 -11.40
N VAL A 390 -4.35 6.78 -11.93
CA VAL A 390 -5.65 7.48 -11.80
C VAL A 390 -5.99 7.76 -10.34
N LYS A 391 -5.94 6.73 -9.48
CA LYS A 391 -6.25 6.87 -8.05
C LYS A 391 -5.31 7.85 -7.34
N ASN A 392 -4.01 7.75 -7.61
CA ASN A 392 -2.99 8.56 -6.95
C ASN A 392 -2.97 10.02 -7.39
N ILE A 393 -3.28 10.30 -8.66
CA ILE A 393 -3.46 11.66 -9.17
C ILE A 393 -4.71 12.28 -8.56
N ASN A 394 -5.83 11.55 -8.54
CA ASN A 394 -7.09 12.07 -8.02
C ASN A 394 -7.04 12.37 -6.52
N VAL A 395 -6.52 11.45 -5.70
CA VAL A 395 -6.44 11.67 -4.23
C VAL A 395 -5.56 12.87 -3.88
N ARG A 396 -4.48 13.11 -4.65
CA ARG A 396 -3.61 14.28 -4.49
C ARG A 396 -4.33 15.58 -4.88
N ARG A 397 -5.03 15.60 -6.02
CA ARG A 397 -5.83 16.76 -6.45
C ARG A 397 -6.95 17.08 -5.46
N GLU A 398 -7.67 16.07 -4.98
CA GLU A 398 -8.72 16.23 -3.97
C GLU A 398 -8.17 16.75 -2.64
N TYR A 399 -7.02 16.22 -2.19
CA TYR A 399 -6.34 16.68 -0.99
C TYR A 399 -5.97 18.18 -1.11
N LEU A 400 -5.34 18.57 -2.23
CA LEU A 400 -4.94 19.96 -2.48
C LEU A 400 -6.13 20.92 -2.64
N LYS A 401 -7.29 20.43 -3.11
CA LYS A 401 -8.52 21.24 -3.20
C LYS A 401 -9.08 21.60 -1.82
N GLN A 402 -8.90 20.72 -0.82
CA GLN A 402 -9.47 20.89 0.53
C GLN A 402 -8.52 21.56 1.52
N HIS A 403 -7.21 21.52 1.24
CA HIS A 403 -6.17 21.99 2.16
C HIS A 403 -5.42 23.18 1.57
N ALA A 404 -5.30 24.27 2.34
CA ALA A 404 -4.46 25.39 1.95
C ALA A 404 -3.00 24.91 1.83
N ALA A 405 -2.44 25.02 0.63
CA ALA A 405 -1.13 24.44 0.34
C ALA A 405 -0.01 25.31 0.94
N VAL A 406 0.82 24.71 1.79
CA VAL A 406 2.12 25.28 2.21
C VAL A 406 3.12 25.01 1.09
N SER A 407 3.94 26.00 0.71
CA SER A 407 4.74 26.00 -0.53
C SER A 407 5.55 24.73 -0.79
N GLU A 408 6.18 24.13 0.24
CA GLU A 408 7.01 22.93 0.06
C GLU A 408 6.19 21.63 0.01
N LYS A 409 5.14 21.53 0.84
CA LYS A 409 4.16 20.43 0.77
C LYS A 409 3.33 20.44 -0.53
N LEU A 410 3.25 21.58 -1.21
CA LEU A 410 2.58 21.68 -2.49
C LEU A 410 3.33 20.90 -3.58
N LEU A 411 4.66 21.05 -3.65
CA LEU A 411 5.47 20.42 -4.70
C LEU A 411 5.46 18.89 -4.59
N SER A 412 5.48 18.36 -3.36
CA SER A 412 5.44 16.91 -3.12
C SER A 412 4.08 16.27 -3.41
N LEU A 413 3.02 17.06 -3.57
CA LEU A 413 1.66 16.58 -3.78
C LEU A 413 1.11 16.89 -5.19
N LEU A 414 1.60 17.93 -5.87
CA LEU A 414 1.13 18.28 -7.21
C LEU A 414 1.47 17.17 -8.21
N PRO A 415 0.48 16.48 -8.81
CA PRO A 415 0.76 15.33 -9.67
C PRO A 415 1.58 15.67 -10.91
N GLU A 416 1.51 16.91 -11.41
CA GLU A 416 2.28 17.39 -12.55
C GLU A 416 3.80 17.25 -12.34
N TYR A 417 4.27 17.30 -11.09
CA TYR A 417 5.68 17.08 -10.74
C TYR A 417 6.17 15.65 -10.99
N VAL A 418 5.30 14.69 -11.33
CA VAL A 418 5.74 13.37 -11.79
C VAL A 418 6.50 13.43 -13.13
N VAL A 419 6.24 14.44 -13.96
CA VAL A 419 6.79 14.53 -15.32
C VAL A 419 8.32 14.67 -15.32
N PRO A 420 8.94 15.60 -14.56
CA PRO A 420 10.40 15.64 -14.43
C PRO A 420 11.01 14.31 -14.02
N TYR A 421 10.45 13.63 -13.02
CA TYR A 421 10.96 12.32 -12.58
C TYR A 421 10.80 11.24 -13.65
N THR A 422 9.71 11.26 -14.42
CA THR A 422 9.47 10.30 -15.51
C THR A 422 10.47 10.51 -16.65
N ILE A 423 10.73 11.76 -17.02
CA ILE A 423 11.74 12.10 -18.03
C ILE A 423 13.13 11.64 -17.59
N HIS A 424 13.54 11.94 -16.36
CA HIS A 424 14.84 11.53 -15.86
C HIS A 424 14.94 10.01 -15.72
N LEU A 425 13.91 9.32 -15.25
CA LEU A 425 13.91 7.86 -15.14
C LEU A 425 14.11 7.20 -16.51
N LEU A 426 13.38 7.67 -17.54
CA LEU A 426 13.48 7.11 -18.90
C LEU A 426 14.79 7.47 -19.61
N ALA A 427 15.39 8.64 -19.32
CA ALA A 427 16.71 9.00 -19.85
C ALA A 427 17.83 8.07 -19.34
N HIS A 428 17.62 7.45 -18.18
CA HIS A 428 18.52 6.50 -17.51
C HIS A 428 18.04 5.04 -17.59
N ASP A 429 16.99 4.77 -18.36
CA ASP A 429 16.49 3.40 -18.54
C ASP A 429 17.54 2.55 -19.30
N PRO A 430 17.83 1.31 -18.84
CA PRO A 430 18.85 0.47 -19.47
C PRO A 430 18.59 0.12 -20.94
N ASP A 431 17.33 0.11 -21.38
CA ASP A 431 16.97 -0.18 -22.77
C ASP A 431 17.25 1.03 -23.69
N TYR A 432 17.38 2.24 -23.12
CA TYR A 432 17.71 3.46 -23.87
C TYR A 432 19.23 3.70 -23.93
N VAL A 433 19.87 2.95 -24.82
CA VAL A 433 21.32 2.95 -25.02
C VAL A 433 21.76 3.97 -26.07
N LYS A 434 21.04 4.07 -27.19
CA LYS A 434 21.41 4.87 -28.37
C LYS A 434 20.49 6.08 -28.50
N VAL A 435 21.05 7.28 -28.35
CA VAL A 435 20.32 8.57 -28.29
C VAL A 435 19.31 8.77 -29.44
N GLN A 436 19.67 8.35 -30.66
CA GLN A 436 18.86 8.58 -31.86
C GLN A 436 18.18 7.31 -32.40
N ASP A 437 18.21 6.20 -31.67
CA ASP A 437 17.56 4.97 -32.12
C ASP A 437 16.03 5.09 -32.04
N ILE A 438 15.37 4.79 -33.16
CA ILE A 438 13.93 5.05 -33.32
C ILE A 438 13.08 4.09 -32.51
N GLU A 439 13.46 2.81 -32.43
CA GLU A 439 12.67 1.82 -31.67
C GLU A 439 12.78 2.10 -30.17
N GLN A 440 13.98 2.45 -29.69
CA GLN A 440 14.17 2.87 -28.29
C GLN A 440 13.39 4.15 -27.98
N LEU A 441 13.38 5.13 -28.89
CA LEU A 441 12.60 6.37 -28.70
C LEU A 441 11.08 6.15 -28.80
N LYS A 442 10.60 5.14 -29.53
CA LYS A 442 9.18 4.73 -29.50
C LYS A 442 8.81 4.15 -28.15
N ASP A 443 9.68 3.34 -27.56
CA ASP A 443 9.46 2.78 -26.22
C ASP A 443 9.39 3.90 -25.16
N VAL A 444 10.37 4.82 -25.18
CA VAL A 444 10.36 6.04 -24.34
C VAL A 444 9.06 6.84 -24.51
N LYS A 445 8.60 7.01 -25.76
CA LYS A 445 7.35 7.71 -26.06
C LYS A 445 6.13 6.99 -25.46
N GLU A 446 6.06 5.67 -25.56
CA GLU A 446 4.96 4.88 -25.00
C GLU A 446 4.92 4.97 -23.47
N CYS A 447 6.07 4.90 -22.80
CA CYS A 447 6.18 5.13 -21.36
C CYS A 447 5.74 6.54 -20.94
N LEU A 448 6.20 7.59 -21.64
CA LEU A 448 5.77 8.96 -21.38
C LEU A 448 4.26 9.13 -21.58
N TRP A 449 3.74 8.62 -22.70
CA TRP A 449 2.32 8.71 -23.02
C TRP A 449 1.47 7.97 -21.99
N PHE A 450 1.93 6.84 -21.48
CA PHE A 450 1.23 6.05 -20.46
C PHE A 450 0.85 6.85 -19.21
N VAL A 451 1.72 7.78 -18.79
CA VAL A 451 1.47 8.68 -17.66
C VAL A 451 0.76 9.96 -18.11
N LEU A 452 1.24 10.59 -19.18
CA LEU A 452 0.71 11.88 -19.67
C LEU A 452 -0.76 11.78 -20.12
N GLU A 453 -1.16 10.67 -20.73
CA GLU A 453 -2.56 10.39 -21.12
C GLU A 453 -3.52 10.58 -19.93
N ILE A 454 -3.13 10.10 -18.74
CA ILE A 454 -3.94 10.17 -17.52
C ILE A 454 -3.81 11.55 -16.87
N LEU A 455 -2.58 12.07 -16.77
CA LEU A 455 -2.30 13.34 -16.12
C LEU A 455 -3.00 14.52 -16.83
N MET A 456 -2.99 14.49 -18.16
CA MET A 456 -3.58 15.50 -19.05
C MET A 456 -5.06 15.24 -19.38
N ALA A 457 -5.67 14.17 -18.86
CA ALA A 457 -7.10 13.89 -19.07
C ALA A 457 -8.01 15.01 -18.52
N LYS A 458 -7.52 15.78 -17.55
CA LYS A 458 -8.17 16.98 -17.02
C LYS A 458 -7.22 18.16 -17.11
N ASN A 459 -7.67 19.22 -17.78
CA ASN A 459 -6.95 20.49 -17.84
C ASN A 459 -7.50 21.48 -16.80
N GLU A 460 -7.20 21.23 -15.52
CA GLU A 460 -7.52 22.15 -14.43
C GLU A 460 -6.32 23.11 -14.19
N ASN A 461 -6.59 24.40 -13.95
CA ASN A 461 -5.59 25.42 -13.59
C ASN A 461 -4.35 25.48 -14.52
N ASN A 462 -4.55 25.46 -15.83
CA ASN A 462 -3.48 25.50 -16.83
C ASN A 462 -2.44 24.37 -16.66
N SER A 463 -2.85 23.19 -16.18
CA SER A 463 -1.98 22.03 -15.98
C SER A 463 -1.12 21.70 -17.21
N HIS A 464 -1.67 21.78 -18.42
CA HIS A 464 -0.92 21.50 -19.65
C HIS A 464 0.23 22.50 -19.90
N ALA A 465 0.00 23.78 -19.63
CA ALA A 465 1.03 24.82 -19.72
C ALA A 465 2.08 24.66 -18.63
N PHE A 466 1.67 24.27 -17.42
CA PHE A 466 2.57 23.98 -16.31
C PHE A 466 3.51 22.82 -16.62
N ILE A 467 2.96 21.72 -17.17
CA ILE A 467 3.75 20.56 -17.61
C ILE A 467 4.73 20.96 -18.71
N ARG A 468 4.27 21.67 -19.75
CA ARG A 468 5.17 22.20 -20.81
C ARG A 468 6.33 22.98 -20.20
N LYS A 469 6.04 23.92 -19.29
CA LYS A 469 7.03 24.79 -18.69
C LYS A 469 8.08 24.00 -17.89
N MET A 470 7.70 22.90 -17.23
CA MET A 470 8.66 21.99 -16.61
C MET A 470 9.61 21.38 -17.64
N VAL A 471 9.09 20.86 -18.75
CA VAL A 471 9.89 20.26 -19.82
C VAL A 471 10.85 21.28 -20.45
N GLU A 472 10.39 22.52 -20.65
CA GLU A 472 11.24 23.62 -21.12
C GLU A 472 12.37 23.95 -20.14
N ASN A 473 12.04 24.03 -18.84
CA ASN A 473 13.00 24.33 -17.79
C ASN A 473 14.05 23.21 -17.70
N ILE A 474 13.68 21.92 -17.84
CA ILE A 474 14.65 20.80 -17.80
C ILE A 474 15.71 20.95 -18.89
N LYS A 475 15.34 21.40 -20.10
CA LYS A 475 16.31 21.65 -21.18
C LYS A 475 17.30 22.77 -20.86
N GLN A 476 16.98 23.66 -19.92
CA GLN A 476 17.89 24.71 -19.45
C GLN A 476 18.76 24.26 -18.26
N THR A 477 18.60 23.02 -17.81
CA THR A 477 19.41 22.41 -16.74
C THR A 477 20.33 21.35 -17.31
N LYS A 478 21.20 20.79 -16.47
CA LYS A 478 21.95 19.57 -16.76
C LYS A 478 21.44 18.42 -15.91
N ASP A 479 21.71 17.20 -16.36
CA ASP A 479 21.50 15.99 -15.57
C ASP A 479 22.37 16.04 -14.31
N ALA A 480 21.76 16.00 -13.12
CA ALA A 480 22.50 16.13 -11.87
C ALA A 480 23.34 14.88 -11.53
N GLN A 481 23.06 13.72 -12.13
CA GLN A 481 23.83 12.48 -11.93
C GLN A 481 25.14 12.48 -12.72
N GLY A 482 25.20 13.23 -13.82
CA GLY A 482 26.42 13.45 -14.61
C GLY A 482 26.40 14.78 -15.35
N PRO A 483 26.60 15.92 -14.68
CA PRO A 483 26.48 17.25 -15.31
C PRO A 483 27.46 17.48 -16.46
N ASP A 484 28.64 16.86 -16.38
CA ASP A 484 29.71 17.00 -17.38
C ASP A 484 29.66 15.92 -18.48
N ASP A 485 28.78 14.92 -18.36
CA ASP A 485 28.60 13.89 -19.37
C ASP A 485 27.68 14.40 -20.49
N ALA A 486 28.28 14.81 -21.61
CA ALA A 486 27.55 15.31 -22.76
C ALA A 486 26.51 14.29 -23.30
N LYS A 487 26.82 12.99 -23.32
CA LYS A 487 25.90 11.96 -23.85
C LYS A 487 24.71 11.76 -22.92
N MET A 488 24.93 11.78 -21.61
CA MET A 488 23.85 11.70 -20.62
C MET A 488 22.89 12.89 -20.75
N ASN A 489 23.43 14.10 -20.89
CA ASN A 489 22.64 15.31 -21.11
C ASN A 489 21.89 15.27 -22.45
N GLU A 490 22.53 14.78 -23.53
CA GLU A 490 21.85 14.57 -24.83
C GLU A 490 20.66 13.62 -24.71
N LYS A 491 20.79 12.51 -23.97
CA LYS A 491 19.67 11.61 -23.67
C LYS A 491 18.54 12.37 -22.96
N LEU A 492 18.86 13.11 -21.89
CA LEU A 492 17.88 13.89 -21.13
C LEU A 492 17.10 14.88 -22.02
N TYR A 493 17.80 15.66 -22.84
CA TYR A 493 17.18 16.63 -23.75
C TYR A 493 16.34 15.96 -24.85
N THR A 494 16.78 14.81 -25.35
CA THR A 494 16.02 14.03 -26.34
C THR A 494 14.69 13.53 -25.76
N VAL A 495 14.69 13.01 -24.53
CA VAL A 495 13.46 12.59 -23.84
C VAL A 495 12.53 13.79 -23.59
N CYS A 496 13.08 14.97 -23.27
CA CYS A 496 12.29 16.21 -23.17
C CYS A 496 11.60 16.55 -24.50
N ASP A 497 12.29 16.41 -25.63
CA ASP A 497 11.69 16.68 -26.94
C ASP A 497 10.62 15.65 -27.30
N VAL A 498 10.77 14.37 -26.93
CA VAL A 498 9.70 13.36 -27.03
C VAL A 498 8.48 13.81 -26.23
N ALA A 499 8.67 14.17 -24.95
CA ALA A 499 7.59 14.63 -24.07
C ALA A 499 6.90 15.89 -24.63
N MET A 500 7.68 16.86 -25.12
CA MET A 500 7.16 18.08 -25.73
C MET A 500 6.29 17.78 -26.95
N ASN A 501 6.71 16.87 -27.83
CA ASN A 501 5.94 16.48 -29.01
C ASN A 501 4.64 15.73 -28.65
N ILE A 502 4.64 14.95 -27.56
CA ILE A 502 3.40 14.36 -27.02
C ILE A 502 2.45 15.47 -26.57
N ILE A 503 2.93 16.42 -25.76
CA ILE A 503 2.09 17.51 -25.22
C ILE A 503 1.50 18.34 -26.36
N MET A 504 2.32 18.72 -27.35
CA MET A 504 1.89 19.52 -28.50
C MET A 504 0.89 18.80 -29.40
N SER A 505 1.02 17.48 -29.58
CA SER A 505 0.13 16.69 -30.43
C SER A 505 -1.20 16.30 -29.76
N LYS A 506 -1.29 16.41 -28.43
CA LYS A 506 -2.42 15.92 -27.63
C LYS A 506 -3.20 17.01 -26.89
N SER A 507 -2.73 18.25 -26.94
CA SER A 507 -3.36 19.38 -26.27
C SER A 507 -3.31 20.61 -27.18
N THR A 508 -4.30 21.50 -27.03
CA THR A 508 -4.29 22.85 -27.64
C THR A 508 -4.08 23.95 -26.58
N THR A 509 -4.14 23.61 -25.30
CA THR A 509 -4.04 24.54 -24.17
C THR A 509 -2.66 24.59 -23.55
N TYR A 510 -1.69 23.86 -24.10
CA TYR A 510 -0.30 23.89 -23.62
C TYR A 510 0.36 25.26 -23.83
N SER A 511 -0.06 26.02 -24.85
CA SER A 511 0.51 27.31 -25.23
C SER A 511 0.14 28.46 -24.30
N LEU A 512 -0.79 28.23 -23.36
CA LEU A 512 -1.15 29.18 -22.34
C LEU A 512 0.03 29.49 -21.39
N GLU A 513 -0.12 30.54 -20.60
CA GLU A 513 0.84 30.88 -19.55
C GLU A 513 0.78 29.88 -18.40
N SER A 514 1.96 29.51 -17.91
CA SER A 514 2.11 28.65 -16.74
C SER A 514 1.59 29.37 -15.50
N PRO A 515 0.78 28.72 -14.64
CA PRO A 515 0.23 29.38 -13.43
C PRO A 515 1.32 29.80 -12.43
N LYS A 516 2.50 29.16 -12.51
CA LYS A 516 3.69 29.48 -11.71
C LYS A 516 4.94 29.00 -12.44
N ASP A 517 6.10 29.55 -12.12
CA ASP A 517 7.37 28.99 -12.58
C ASP A 517 7.71 27.71 -11.77
N PRO A 518 7.86 26.54 -12.43
CA PRO A 518 8.11 25.29 -11.73
C PRO A 518 9.55 25.21 -11.20
N VAL A 519 9.66 24.88 -9.92
CA VAL A 519 10.94 24.55 -9.27
C VAL A 519 11.26 23.08 -9.52
N LEU A 520 12.31 22.79 -10.29
CA LEU A 520 12.73 21.42 -10.58
C LEU A 520 13.44 20.76 -9.38
N PRO A 521 13.33 19.43 -9.20
CA PRO A 521 14.03 18.72 -8.12
C PRO A 521 15.56 18.86 -8.24
N ALA A 522 16.19 19.58 -7.30
CA ALA A 522 17.61 19.93 -7.35
C ALA A 522 18.58 18.72 -7.34
N ARG A 523 18.13 17.56 -6.84
CA ARG A 523 18.91 16.32 -6.86
C ARG A 523 18.87 15.57 -8.19
N PHE A 524 17.95 15.92 -9.09
CA PHE A 524 17.79 15.33 -10.43
C PHE A 524 18.27 16.30 -11.53
N PHE A 525 18.13 17.60 -11.30
CA PHE A 525 18.45 18.64 -12.28
C PHE A 525 19.30 19.72 -11.61
N THR A 526 20.35 20.18 -12.29
CA THR A 526 21.12 21.33 -11.80
C THR A 526 20.26 22.60 -11.83
N GLN A 527 20.70 23.64 -11.13
CA GLN A 527 20.11 24.97 -11.35
C GLN A 527 20.36 25.40 -12.81
N PRO A 528 19.40 26.10 -13.45
CA PRO A 528 19.59 26.60 -14.80
C PRO A 528 20.69 27.67 -14.82
N ASP A 529 21.67 27.50 -15.71
CA ASP A 529 22.73 28.48 -15.92
C ASP A 529 22.21 29.61 -16.81
N LYS A 530 22.32 30.86 -16.35
CA LYS A 530 21.84 32.05 -17.09
C LYS A 530 22.54 32.23 -18.44
N ASN A 531 23.74 31.66 -18.61
CA ASN A 531 24.49 31.72 -19.86
C ASN A 531 24.24 30.52 -20.77
N PHE A 532 23.49 29.52 -20.30
CA PHE A 532 23.14 28.32 -21.05
C PHE A 532 21.71 28.44 -21.58
N SER A 533 21.57 28.41 -22.90
CA SER A 533 20.27 28.39 -23.57
C SER A 533 20.20 27.25 -24.56
N ASN A 534 19.38 26.25 -24.25
CA ASN A 534 19.19 25.09 -25.10
C ASN A 534 17.84 25.13 -25.80
N THR A 535 17.86 25.49 -27.08
CA THR A 535 16.69 25.50 -27.97
C THR A 535 16.77 24.46 -29.07
N LYS A 536 17.87 23.68 -29.12
CA LYS A 536 18.09 22.64 -30.14
C LYS A 536 17.06 21.53 -30.01
N ASN A 537 16.52 21.04 -31.12
CA ASN A 537 15.71 19.82 -31.15
C ASN A 537 16.63 18.60 -31.35
N TYR A 538 16.57 17.65 -30.43
CA TYR A 538 17.41 16.45 -30.41
C TYR A 538 16.74 15.22 -31.04
N LEU A 539 15.47 15.31 -31.44
CA LEU A 539 14.76 14.21 -32.08
C LEU A 539 15.27 13.96 -33.51
N PRO A 540 15.45 12.68 -33.91
CA PRO A 540 15.68 12.35 -35.30
C PRO A 540 14.46 12.74 -36.15
N PRO A 541 14.64 13.21 -37.40
CA PRO A 541 13.53 13.69 -38.25
C PRO A 541 12.40 12.65 -38.42
N GLU A 542 12.76 11.38 -38.46
CA GLU A 542 11.84 10.24 -38.60
C GLU A 542 10.83 10.16 -37.43
N MET A 543 11.24 10.60 -36.23
CA MET A 543 10.36 10.58 -35.06
C MET A 543 9.15 11.50 -35.20
N LYS A 544 9.25 12.58 -35.99
CA LYS A 544 8.17 13.56 -36.19
C LYS A 544 6.90 12.90 -36.75
N SER A 545 7.06 11.90 -37.62
CA SER A 545 5.93 11.18 -38.22
C SER A 545 5.05 10.49 -37.17
N PHE A 546 5.64 9.98 -36.08
CA PHE A 546 4.89 9.27 -35.03
C PHE A 546 4.07 10.19 -34.12
N PHE A 547 4.25 11.51 -34.18
CA PHE A 547 3.46 12.49 -33.41
C PHE A 547 2.36 13.15 -34.23
N THR A 548 2.36 12.97 -35.56
CA THR A 548 1.26 13.46 -36.40
C THR A 548 -0.01 12.65 -36.12
N PRO A 549 -1.18 13.28 -35.95
CA PRO A 549 -2.44 12.56 -35.83
C PRO A 549 -2.69 11.77 -37.12
N GLY A 550 -2.53 10.45 -37.08
CA GLY A 550 -2.99 9.58 -38.15
C GLY A 550 -4.51 9.73 -38.34
N LYS A 551 -5.00 9.57 -39.57
CA LYS A 551 -6.45 9.44 -39.83
C LYS A 551 -7.02 8.40 -38.83
N PRO A 552 -8.16 8.68 -38.18
CA PRO A 552 -8.71 7.80 -37.17
C PRO A 552 -8.95 6.41 -37.76
N LYS A 553 -8.13 5.43 -37.37
CA LYS A 553 -8.52 4.03 -37.51
C LYS A 553 -9.55 3.77 -36.43
N THR A 554 -10.77 3.47 -36.83
CA THR A 554 -11.85 3.00 -35.97
C THR A 554 -11.46 1.65 -35.37
N THR A 555 -10.71 1.65 -34.27
CA THR A 555 -10.54 0.48 -33.42
C THR A 555 -11.47 0.64 -32.21
N ASN A 556 -12.61 -0.04 -32.28
CA ASN A 556 -13.54 -0.22 -31.16
C ASN A 556 -12.84 -0.96 -30.01
N VAL A 557 -12.21 -0.23 -29.08
CA VAL A 557 -11.68 -0.80 -27.81
C VAL A 557 -12.02 0.11 -26.62
N LEU A 558 -13.22 0.67 -26.58
CA LEU A 558 -13.76 1.39 -25.41
C LEU A 558 -15.23 1.02 -25.13
N GLY A 559 -15.57 -0.27 -25.24
CA GLY A 559 -16.93 -0.75 -25.01
C GLY A 559 -17.00 -2.10 -24.32
N ALA A 560 -16.28 -2.31 -23.21
CA ALA A 560 -16.42 -3.55 -22.42
C ALA A 560 -15.96 -3.44 -20.95
N VAL A 561 -16.28 -2.37 -20.20
CA VAL A 561 -16.23 -2.42 -18.71
C VAL A 561 -17.28 -1.51 -18.07
N ASN A 562 -18.49 -1.42 -18.63
CA ASN A 562 -19.64 -0.86 -17.92
C ASN A 562 -20.94 -1.45 -18.51
N LYS A 563 -21.30 -2.64 -18.06
CA LYS A 563 -22.69 -3.09 -18.05
C LYS A 563 -22.99 -3.66 -16.65
N PRO A 564 -24.02 -3.18 -15.95
CA PRO A 564 -24.57 -3.91 -14.82
C PRO A 564 -25.14 -5.23 -15.33
N LEU A 565 -24.81 -6.33 -14.64
CA LEU A 565 -25.50 -7.61 -14.82
C LEU A 565 -26.98 -7.41 -14.43
N SER A 566 -27.83 -7.26 -15.43
CA SER A 566 -29.26 -7.49 -15.29
C SER A 566 -29.64 -8.64 -16.22
N SER A 567 -30.37 -9.58 -15.64
CA SER A 567 -30.86 -10.81 -16.23
C SER A 567 -31.86 -10.52 -17.37
N ALA A 568 -31.69 -11.25 -18.47
CA ALA A 568 -32.76 -11.56 -19.43
C ALA A 568 -32.59 -13.06 -19.73
N GLY A 569 -33.56 -13.94 -19.48
CA GLY A 569 -34.98 -13.81 -19.80
C GLY A 569 -35.19 -14.43 -21.18
N LYS A 570 -35.72 -15.66 -21.24
CA LYS A 570 -36.34 -16.21 -22.46
C LYS A 570 -37.81 -16.52 -22.17
N GLN A 571 -38.64 -15.93 -23.03
CA GLN A 571 -40.10 -15.98 -23.05
C GLN A 571 -40.64 -17.37 -23.40
N SER A 572 -41.87 -17.68 -22.96
CA SER A 572 -42.88 -18.25 -23.84
C SER A 572 -44.27 -17.77 -23.43
N GLN A 573 -45.09 -17.46 -24.43
CA GLN A 573 -46.44 -16.88 -24.38
C GLN A 573 -47.49 -17.93 -23.97
N THR A 574 -48.56 -17.54 -23.25
CA THR A 574 -49.94 -17.42 -23.79
C THR A 574 -51.04 -17.29 -22.71
N LYS A 575 -51.95 -16.34 -22.98
CA LYS A 575 -53.41 -16.25 -22.68
C LYS A 575 -53.99 -16.19 -21.24
N SER A 576 -54.62 -15.02 -21.01
CA SER A 576 -55.99 -14.79 -20.48
C SER A 576 -56.28 -14.95 -18.98
N SER A 577 -56.56 -13.85 -18.29
CA SER A 577 -57.94 -13.42 -17.93
C SER A 577 -57.93 -12.17 -17.04
N ARG A 578 -59.10 -11.54 -16.96
CA ARG A 578 -59.44 -10.16 -16.57
C ARG A 578 -59.86 -10.09 -15.10
N MET A 579 -59.40 -9.10 -14.33
CA MET A 579 -60.26 -8.35 -13.39
C MET A 579 -59.61 -7.04 -12.88
N GLU A 580 -60.47 -6.03 -12.80
CA GLU A 580 -60.39 -4.67 -12.22
C GLU A 580 -59.93 -4.68 -10.73
N THR A 581 -59.43 -3.64 -10.03
CA THR A 581 -59.46 -2.17 -10.12
C THR A 581 -58.54 -1.57 -9.02
N VAL A 582 -58.34 -0.23 -9.07
CA VAL A 582 -58.02 0.72 -7.97
C VAL A 582 -56.55 1.19 -7.77
N SER A 583 -56.32 2.44 -8.23
CA SER A 583 -55.45 3.57 -7.76
C SER A 583 -54.41 3.34 -6.64
N ASN A 584 -53.23 4.00 -6.63
CA ASN A 584 -53.04 5.45 -6.63
C ASN A 584 -51.54 5.84 -6.79
N ALA A 585 -51.30 7.13 -7.04
CA ALA A 585 -50.03 7.88 -7.25
C ALA A 585 -48.90 7.58 -6.21
N SER A 586 -47.61 7.94 -6.37
CA SER A 586 -46.96 9.10 -6.98
C SER A 586 -45.43 8.94 -7.05
N SER A 587 -44.83 9.72 -7.94
CA SER A 587 -43.41 9.99 -8.24
C SER A 587 -42.49 10.41 -7.07
N SER A 588 -41.21 10.01 -7.14
CA SER A 588 -40.11 10.59 -6.35
C SER A 588 -38.90 10.92 -7.24
N SER A 589 -38.48 12.19 -7.21
CA SER A 589 -37.21 12.71 -7.76
C SER A 589 -36.37 13.32 -6.63
N ASN A 590 -35.12 12.88 -6.50
CA ASN A 590 -34.11 13.38 -5.55
C ASN A 590 -33.60 14.79 -5.89
N PRO A 591 -33.07 15.52 -4.89
CA PRO A 591 -31.73 16.09 -5.07
C PRO A 591 -30.80 16.04 -3.82
N SER A 592 -29.57 15.61 -4.09
CA SER A 592 -28.25 16.21 -3.71
C SER A 592 -28.04 16.91 -2.37
N SER A 593 -27.06 16.42 -1.57
CA SER A 593 -26.54 17.06 -0.33
C SER A 593 -25.12 17.63 -0.48
N PRO A 594 -24.73 18.69 0.27
CA PRO A 594 -23.36 19.19 0.36
C PRO A 594 -22.66 18.96 1.72
N GLY A 595 -21.33 18.72 1.65
CA GLY A 595 -20.25 19.32 2.48
C GLY A 595 -20.13 19.02 3.98
N ARG A 596 -18.94 18.59 4.44
CA ARG A 596 -18.56 18.56 5.88
C ARG A 596 -17.13 19.09 6.11
N ILE A 597 -16.95 19.81 7.23
CA ILE A 597 -15.76 20.55 7.66
C ILE A 597 -14.98 19.78 8.75
N LYS A 598 -13.66 19.71 8.56
CA LYS A 598 -12.47 19.74 9.46
C LYS A 598 -12.58 19.45 10.98
N GLY A 599 -11.63 18.63 11.44
CA GLY A 599 -11.04 18.61 12.79
C GLY A 599 -9.56 18.23 12.71
N ARG A 600 -8.68 19.02 13.33
CA ARG A 600 -7.20 18.92 13.32
C ARG A 600 -6.77 18.16 14.58
N LEU A 601 -6.13 17.00 14.45
CA LEU A 601 -5.43 16.29 15.52
C LEU A 601 -4.03 15.93 15.04
N ASP A 602 -3.06 16.18 15.91
CA ASP A 602 -1.63 15.96 15.75
C ASP A 602 -1.35 14.46 15.60
N SER A 603 -0.76 14.05 14.48
CA SER A 603 -0.65 12.62 14.11
C SER A 603 0.69 12.03 14.54
N SER A 604 0.71 11.41 15.73
CA SER A 604 1.68 10.36 16.09
C SER A 604 1.07 8.98 15.86
N GLU A 605 0.59 8.70 14.63
CA GLU A 605 0.09 7.36 14.30
C GLU A 605 1.26 6.39 14.03
N MET A 606 1.47 5.45 14.94
CA MET A 606 2.26 4.25 14.67
C MET A 606 1.59 3.39 13.58
N ASP A 607 2.29 3.16 12.48
CA ASP A 607 1.85 2.39 11.30
C ASP A 607 1.44 0.95 11.69
N HIS A 608 0.20 0.55 11.44
CA HIS A 608 -0.37 -0.75 11.86
C HIS A 608 -0.70 -1.70 10.71
N SER A 609 -0.09 -1.51 9.54
CA SER A 609 -0.61 -2.11 8.31
C SER A 609 0.18 -3.28 7.70
N GLU A 610 0.97 -3.99 8.51
CA GLU A 610 1.58 -5.28 8.13
C GLU A 610 0.57 -6.45 8.11
N ASN A 611 -0.73 -6.20 7.93
CA ASN A 611 -1.77 -7.21 8.12
C ASN A 611 -2.17 -7.96 6.85
N GLU A 612 -1.56 -7.65 5.72
CA GLU A 612 -1.79 -8.36 4.45
C GLU A 612 -0.47 -9.00 4.01
N ASP A 613 -0.24 -10.23 4.47
CA ASP A 613 0.54 -11.17 3.67
C ASP A 613 -0.36 -11.57 2.50
N TYR A 614 0.11 -11.33 1.28
CA TYR A 614 -0.58 -11.75 0.07
C TYR A 614 -0.37 -13.25 -0.10
N THR A 615 -1.16 -14.07 0.60
CA THR A 615 -1.30 -15.47 0.22
C THR A 615 -2.06 -15.50 -1.11
N MET A 616 -1.35 -15.87 -2.17
CA MET A 616 -1.96 -16.04 -3.50
C MET A 616 -2.87 -17.28 -3.44
N SER A 617 -4.18 -17.09 -3.52
CA SER A 617 -5.10 -18.19 -3.81
C SER A 617 -4.84 -18.67 -5.24
N SER A 618 -4.44 -19.94 -5.38
CA SER A 618 -4.33 -20.59 -6.70
C SER A 618 -5.69 -20.58 -7.42
N PRO A 619 -5.73 -20.42 -8.75
CA PRO A 619 -6.95 -20.63 -9.51
C PRO A 619 -7.37 -22.10 -9.37
N LEU A 620 -8.63 -22.31 -9.01
CA LEU A 620 -9.30 -23.62 -8.95
C LEU A 620 -8.92 -24.48 -10.18
N PRO A 621 -8.64 -25.79 -10.01
CA PRO A 621 -8.40 -26.67 -11.14
C PRO A 621 -9.67 -26.74 -12.00
N GLY A 622 -9.51 -26.45 -13.30
CA GLY A 622 -10.59 -26.54 -14.28
C GLY A 622 -11.25 -27.91 -14.25
N LYS A 623 -12.58 -27.92 -14.42
CA LYS A 623 -13.41 -29.11 -14.57
C LYS A 623 -12.72 -30.13 -15.50
N LYS A 624 -12.43 -31.31 -14.95
CA LYS A 624 -12.17 -32.51 -15.75
C LYS A 624 -13.37 -32.74 -16.66
N SER A 625 -13.14 -32.74 -17.96
CA SER A 625 -14.08 -33.28 -18.94
C SER A 625 -14.07 -34.81 -18.80
N ASP A 626 -15.15 -35.38 -18.29
CA ASP A 626 -15.43 -36.82 -18.41
C ASP A 626 -15.54 -37.16 -19.90
N LYS A 627 -14.54 -37.85 -20.44
CA LYS A 627 -14.69 -38.64 -21.66
C LYS A 627 -15.23 -40.00 -21.23
N ARG A 628 -16.49 -40.28 -21.56
CA ARG A 628 -16.98 -41.65 -21.65
C ARG A 628 -16.48 -42.24 -22.97
N ASP A 629 -15.86 -43.41 -22.86
CA ASP A 629 -15.81 -44.37 -23.94
C ASP A 629 -17.23 -44.68 -24.41
N ASP A 630 -17.44 -44.65 -25.72
CA ASP A 630 -18.27 -45.65 -26.39
C ASP A 630 -17.69 -45.86 -27.79
N SER A 631 -17.34 -47.13 -27.99
CA SER A 631 -17.03 -47.81 -29.24
C SER A 631 -18.18 -47.70 -30.25
N ASP A 632 -17.86 -47.49 -31.53
CA ASP A 632 -18.18 -48.45 -32.61
C ASP A 632 -17.81 -47.88 -34.00
N LEU A 633 -17.15 -48.75 -34.78
CA LEU A 633 -16.80 -48.72 -36.21
C LEU A 633 -15.61 -47.86 -36.67
#